data_AF-A0A819FRG4-F1
#
_entry.id   AF-A0A819FRG4-F1
#
_cell.length_a   1.000
_cell.length_b   1.000
_cell.length_c   1.000
_cell.angle_alpha   90.00
_cell.angle_beta   90.00
_cell.angle_gamma   90.00
#
_symmetry.space_group_name_H-M   'P 1'
#
loop_
_entity.id
_entity.type
_entity.pdbx_description
1 polymer ?
#
loop_
_entity_poly.entity_id
_entity_poly.type
_entity_poly.pdbx_seq_one_letter_code
_entity_poly.pdbx_strand_id
1 'polypeptide(L)'
;MKLRVEQTLKSELDSIRFSLIKYEADLTADLQTKKKILSIGLREKQETDKNRQEAQIKERAQLVLRLAEAEATMMAQVKLPELYEKHSKILDRYLRQCKSAHIGIQIVGLETTINDFSCNIYPSRSVEPTPEILDEIRTIELPVQSVYIHLQADQATAFERKQARKLILKDEEDDDRDKVGYDRELWMGLAATPFMDSGIDRERVHKKKESNKSSFRDMLSNNRWIVVLGDPGSGKTTFVRWLVSIYIQAISQNKPAVSSDDSPQDAEHNNVDSVAGPTRMPILIRVGEFVEACSKNPLLTLKDYIGNHTWLGNYMLDFPTRSTQKERDNDMKQLQTALHEYIKEGYALIVLDGLDEIPESETRTRIVRLVEEFAREHVQTPEHVSVFDDKFVGGELDIPSQTGGNQLIITSRIAGYKAKPLNGHFSHYTILPMEMDDIKKFIDHWFQTVHKKLIEALRLNISDEMMETVCQTQTQLLKTALEKPNNKGLRQMASNPCLMNFICLIAFRTRGAELPAERICL
;
A
#
# COMPACT_ATOMS: atom_id res chain seq x y z
N MET A 1 -36.47 40.27 94.05
CA MET A 1 -37.37 40.42 92.88
C MET A 1 -36.63 40.90 91.63
N LYS A 2 -35.86 42.01 91.68
CA LYS A 2 -35.04 42.50 90.54
C LYS A 2 -34.07 41.47 89.92
N LEU A 3 -33.31 40.74 90.74
CA LEU A 3 -32.32 39.75 90.23
C LEU A 3 -32.95 38.60 89.42
N ARG A 4 -34.18 38.21 89.75
CA ARG A 4 -34.89 37.10 89.09
C ARG A 4 -35.40 37.51 87.72
N VAL A 5 -35.91 38.74 87.60
CA VAL A 5 -36.42 39.32 86.35
C VAL A 5 -35.27 39.56 85.35
N GLU A 6 -34.11 40.04 85.82
CA GLU A 6 -32.92 40.23 84.99
C GLU A 6 -32.36 38.93 84.43
N GLN A 7 -32.33 37.86 85.24
CA GLN A 7 -31.86 36.55 84.77
C GLN A 7 -32.80 35.92 83.74
N THR A 8 -34.12 36.06 83.91
CA THR A 8 -35.10 35.54 82.94
C THR A 8 -35.00 36.29 81.61
N LEU A 9 -34.96 37.63 81.64
CA LEU A 9 -34.80 38.47 80.44
C LEU A 9 -33.48 38.19 79.71
N LYS A 10 -32.39 37.95 80.43
CA LYS A 10 -31.10 37.61 79.82
C LYS A 10 -31.14 36.25 79.13
N SER A 11 -31.79 35.25 79.74
CA SER A 11 -31.96 33.93 79.12
C SER A 11 -32.84 33.96 77.86
N GLU A 12 -33.89 34.78 77.86
CA GLU A 12 -34.76 34.96 76.68
C GLU A 12 -34.04 35.71 75.55
N LEU A 13 -33.28 36.76 75.89
CA LEU A 13 -32.44 37.48 74.92
C LEU A 13 -31.37 36.58 74.31
N ASP A 14 -30.70 35.75 75.10
CA ASP A 14 -29.68 34.82 74.60
C ASP A 14 -30.31 33.73 73.71
N SER A 15 -31.52 33.24 74.04
CA SER A 15 -32.27 32.29 73.22
C SER A 15 -32.71 32.90 71.88
N ILE A 16 -33.19 34.14 71.88
CA ILE A 16 -33.56 34.87 70.67
C ILE A 16 -32.32 35.12 69.81
N ARG A 17 -31.19 35.51 70.41
CA ARG A 17 -29.94 35.77 69.72
C ARG A 17 -29.36 34.51 69.08
N PHE A 18 -29.44 33.37 69.76
CA PHE A 18 -29.02 32.08 69.22
C PHE A 18 -29.91 31.64 68.04
N SER A 19 -31.22 31.90 68.13
CA SER A 19 -32.17 31.58 67.05
C SER A 19 -31.95 32.45 65.81
N LEU A 20 -31.64 33.73 66.00
CA LEU A 20 -31.29 34.67 64.92
C LEU A 20 -29.99 34.28 64.21
N ILE A 21 -28.94 33.92 64.96
CA ILE A 21 -27.67 33.47 64.37
C ILE A 21 -27.86 32.19 63.56
N LYS A 22 -28.68 31.26 64.05
CA LYS A 22 -29.00 30.03 63.32
C LYS A 22 -29.78 30.33 62.03
N TYR A 23 -30.74 31.25 62.06
CA TYR A 23 -31.51 31.65 60.89
C TYR A 23 -30.65 32.35 59.82
N GLU A 24 -29.70 33.22 60.22
CA GLU A 24 -28.74 33.84 59.29
C GLU A 24 -27.78 32.81 58.68
N ALA A 25 -27.32 31.82 59.46
CA ALA A 25 -26.49 30.73 58.98
C ALA A 25 -27.22 29.85 57.96
N ASP A 26 -28.50 29.52 58.21
CA ASP A 26 -29.32 28.73 57.28
C ASP A 26 -29.61 29.50 55.98
N LEU A 27 -29.86 30.82 56.07
CA LEU A 27 -30.12 31.68 54.90
C LEU A 27 -28.87 31.84 54.01
N THR A 28 -27.69 31.98 54.63
CA THR A 28 -26.42 32.07 53.89
C THR A 28 -26.05 30.74 53.23
N ALA A 29 -26.33 29.61 53.88
CA ALA A 29 -26.14 28.28 53.29
C ALA A 29 -27.08 28.03 52.09
N ASP A 30 -28.36 28.43 52.17
CA ASP A 30 -29.31 28.30 51.06
C ASP A 30 -28.91 29.20 49.86
N LEU A 31 -28.46 30.43 50.13
CA LEU A 31 -27.96 31.34 49.09
C LEU A 31 -26.68 30.82 48.40
N GLN A 32 -25.75 30.22 49.15
CA GLN A 32 -24.56 29.58 48.56
C GLN A 32 -24.94 28.37 47.70
N THR A 33 -25.90 27.57 48.15
CA THR A 33 -26.38 26.40 47.42
C THR A 33 -27.07 26.79 46.11
N LYS A 34 -27.96 27.80 46.16
CA LYS A 34 -28.62 28.36 44.96
C LYS A 34 -27.64 28.97 43.97
N LYS A 35 -26.62 29.72 44.44
CA LYS A 35 -25.55 30.25 43.56
C LYS A 35 -24.75 29.14 42.88
N LYS A 36 -24.47 28.05 43.59
CA LYS A 36 -23.72 26.91 43.05
C LYS A 36 -24.51 26.19 41.95
N ILE A 37 -25.80 25.93 42.18
CA ILE A 37 -26.70 25.31 41.18
C ILE A 37 -26.82 26.18 39.92
N LEU A 38 -26.99 27.50 40.07
CA LEU A 38 -27.06 28.44 38.94
C LEU A 38 -25.76 28.46 38.12
N SER A 39 -24.60 28.37 38.79
CA SER A 39 -23.30 28.34 38.12
C SER A 39 -23.04 27.03 37.35
N ILE A 40 -23.56 25.90 37.84
CA ILE A 40 -23.47 24.60 37.18
C ILE A 40 -24.38 24.60 35.94
N GLY A 41 -25.64 25.03 36.07
CA GLY A 41 -26.57 25.11 34.94
C GLY A 41 -26.12 26.09 33.85
N LEU A 42 -25.45 27.20 34.21
CA LEU A 42 -24.84 28.11 33.22
C LEU A 42 -23.64 27.48 32.51
N ARG A 43 -22.80 26.70 33.21
CA ARG A 43 -21.67 25.97 32.61
C ARG A 43 -22.15 24.84 31.70
N GLU A 44 -23.10 24.03 32.14
CA GLU A 44 -23.70 22.97 31.33
C GLU A 44 -24.37 23.55 30.07
N LYS A 45 -25.11 24.66 30.20
CA LYS A 45 -25.73 25.32 29.05
C LYS A 45 -24.69 25.88 28.07
N GLN A 46 -23.64 26.55 28.57
CA GLN A 46 -22.53 27.03 27.75
C GLN A 46 -21.77 25.90 27.06
N GLU A 47 -21.59 24.76 27.73
CA GLU A 47 -20.90 23.59 27.17
C GLU A 47 -21.76 22.88 26.12
N THR A 48 -23.09 22.78 26.33
CA THR A 48 -24.01 22.27 25.31
C THR A 48 -24.13 23.20 24.09
N ASP A 49 -24.17 24.52 24.30
CA ASP A 49 -24.21 25.49 23.21
C ASP A 49 -22.89 25.51 22.43
N LYS A 50 -21.75 25.36 23.13
CA LYS A 50 -20.42 25.22 22.51
C LYS A 50 -20.32 23.92 21.70
N ASN A 51 -20.73 22.79 22.26
CA ASN A 51 -20.74 21.50 21.54
C ASN A 51 -21.67 21.52 20.33
N ARG A 52 -22.81 22.20 20.43
CA ARG A 52 -23.75 22.39 19.31
C ARG A 52 -23.18 23.32 18.24
N GLN A 53 -22.47 24.38 18.62
CA GLN A 53 -21.75 25.25 17.68
C GLN A 53 -20.59 24.52 17.00
N GLU A 54 -19.79 23.73 17.74
CA GLU A 54 -18.73 22.90 17.16
C GLU A 54 -19.29 21.86 16.18
N ALA A 55 -20.42 21.21 16.51
CA ALA A 55 -21.10 20.29 15.60
C ALA A 55 -21.62 20.99 14.34
N GLN A 56 -22.22 22.18 14.45
CA GLN A 56 -22.68 22.97 13.30
C GLN A 56 -21.53 23.49 12.44
N ILE A 57 -20.39 23.86 13.04
CA ILE A 57 -19.18 24.25 12.32
C ILE A 57 -18.62 23.05 11.56
N LYS A 58 -18.54 21.87 12.19
CA LYS A 58 -18.12 20.63 11.53
C LYS A 58 -19.04 20.25 10.37
N GLU A 59 -20.36 20.34 10.56
CA GLU A 59 -21.35 20.05 9.52
C GLU A 59 -21.26 21.03 8.35
N ARG A 60 -21.13 22.34 8.61
CA ARG A 60 -20.89 23.35 7.57
C ARG A 60 -19.55 23.17 6.87
N ALA A 61 -18.49 22.84 7.59
CA ALA A 61 -17.19 22.54 7.01
C ALA A 61 -17.26 21.32 6.09
N GLN A 62 -17.95 20.25 6.49
CA GLN A 62 -18.22 19.09 5.63
C GLN A 62 -19.05 19.45 4.40
N LEU A 63 -20.03 20.37 4.52
CA LEU A 63 -20.86 20.79 3.40
C LEU A 63 -20.08 21.66 2.40
N VAL A 64 -19.20 22.54 2.88
CA VAL A 64 -18.26 23.32 2.05
C VAL A 64 -17.24 22.39 1.39
N LEU A 65 -16.73 21.40 2.11
CA LEU A 65 -15.85 20.37 1.56
C LEU A 65 -16.55 19.59 0.44
N ARG A 66 -17.81 19.16 0.63
CA ARG A 66 -18.62 18.47 -0.41
C ARG A 66 -18.92 19.34 -1.64
N LEU A 67 -19.09 20.65 -1.47
CA LEU A 67 -19.28 21.57 -2.59
C LEU A 67 -17.97 21.79 -3.35
N ALA A 68 -16.85 21.91 -2.65
CA ALA A 68 -15.53 21.94 -3.25
C ALA A 68 -15.17 20.61 -3.94
N GLU A 69 -15.57 19.48 -3.36
CA GLU A 69 -15.49 18.14 -3.96
C GLU A 69 -16.24 18.10 -5.30
N ALA A 70 -17.48 18.57 -5.33
CA ALA A 70 -18.30 18.57 -6.54
C ALA A 70 -17.72 19.48 -7.63
N GLU A 71 -17.22 20.67 -7.28
CA GLU A 71 -16.60 21.60 -8.22
C GLU A 71 -15.23 21.10 -8.74
N ALA A 72 -14.37 20.60 -7.86
CA ALA A 72 -13.08 20.04 -8.24
C ALA A 72 -13.26 18.76 -9.08
N THR A 73 -14.22 17.91 -8.73
CA THR A 73 -14.57 16.71 -9.51
C THR A 73 -15.17 17.08 -10.86
N MET A 74 -16.05 18.10 -10.95
CA MET A 74 -16.57 18.60 -12.23
C MET A 74 -15.44 19.17 -13.11
N MET A 75 -14.58 20.03 -12.56
CA MET A 75 -13.48 20.62 -13.33
C MET A 75 -12.44 19.56 -13.76
N ALA A 76 -12.20 18.55 -12.93
CA ALA A 76 -11.37 17.40 -13.27
C ALA A 76 -11.99 16.51 -14.35
N GLN A 77 -13.31 16.28 -14.27
CA GLN A 77 -14.06 15.51 -15.26
C GLN A 77 -14.11 16.19 -16.64
N VAL A 78 -14.09 17.52 -16.69
CA VAL A 78 -14.06 18.27 -17.96
C VAL A 78 -12.67 18.28 -18.59
N LYS A 79 -11.59 18.43 -17.79
CA LYS A 79 -10.23 18.56 -18.32
C LYS A 79 -9.54 17.24 -18.67
N LEU A 80 -9.82 16.15 -17.97
CA LEU A 80 -9.11 14.88 -18.19
C LEU A 80 -9.33 14.30 -19.61
N PRO A 81 -10.57 14.27 -20.16
CA PRO A 81 -10.80 13.83 -21.53
C PRO A 81 -10.14 14.74 -22.58
N GLU A 82 -10.17 16.07 -22.38
CA GLU A 82 -9.51 17.04 -23.28
C GLU A 82 -7.99 16.85 -23.29
N LEU A 83 -7.39 16.63 -22.11
CA LEU A 83 -5.96 16.37 -21.96
C LEU A 83 -5.56 15.04 -22.61
N TYR A 84 -6.41 14.01 -22.50
CA TYR A 84 -6.21 12.74 -23.18
C TYR A 84 -6.29 12.90 -24.70
N GLU A 85 -7.33 13.56 -25.21
CA GLU A 85 -7.54 13.75 -26.64
C GLU A 85 -6.36 14.47 -27.30
N LYS A 86 -5.84 15.52 -26.64
CA LYS A 86 -4.66 16.28 -27.06
C LYS A 86 -3.44 15.40 -27.35
N HIS A 87 -3.23 14.34 -26.58
CA HIS A 87 -2.05 13.45 -26.67
C HIS A 87 -2.41 11.99 -26.99
N SER A 88 -3.63 11.72 -27.44
CA SER A 88 -4.21 10.37 -27.60
C SER A 88 -3.27 9.40 -28.33
N LYS A 89 -2.71 9.82 -29.48
CA LYS A 89 -1.81 8.98 -30.30
C LYS A 89 -0.61 8.42 -29.53
N ILE A 90 0.05 9.23 -28.69
CA ILE A 90 1.24 8.81 -27.95
C ILE A 90 0.86 8.11 -26.64
N LEU A 91 -0.24 8.54 -26.01
CA LEU A 91 -0.75 7.92 -24.78
C LEU A 91 -1.33 6.53 -25.03
N ASP A 92 -2.03 6.30 -26.14
CA ASP A 92 -2.52 4.97 -26.52
C ASP A 92 -1.37 3.97 -26.69
N ARG A 93 -0.24 4.42 -27.26
CA ARG A 93 0.99 3.62 -27.37
C ARG A 93 1.60 3.33 -26.01
N TYR A 94 1.73 4.36 -25.18
CA TYR A 94 2.24 4.24 -23.81
C TYR A 94 1.40 3.29 -22.96
N LEU A 95 0.07 3.43 -22.96
CA LEU A 95 -0.85 2.59 -22.19
C LEU A 95 -0.86 1.13 -22.69
N ARG A 96 -0.77 0.91 -24.01
CA ARG A 96 -0.59 -0.45 -24.57
C ARG A 96 0.72 -1.07 -24.08
N GLN A 97 1.81 -0.31 -24.07
CA GLN A 97 3.09 -0.81 -23.59
C GLN A 97 3.08 -1.06 -22.07
N CYS A 98 2.45 -0.18 -21.29
CA CYS A 98 2.23 -0.39 -19.85
C CYS A 98 1.41 -1.65 -19.58
N LYS A 99 0.36 -1.89 -20.37
CA LYS A 99 -0.47 -3.09 -20.29
C LYS A 99 0.36 -4.35 -20.55
N SER A 100 1.21 -4.33 -21.57
CA SER A 100 2.11 -5.45 -21.87
C SER A 100 3.17 -5.65 -20.78
N ALA A 101 3.78 -4.58 -20.27
CA ALA A 101 4.90 -4.65 -19.34
C ALA A 101 4.48 -4.98 -17.91
N HIS A 102 3.27 -4.59 -17.49
CA HIS A 102 2.88 -4.62 -16.08
C HIS A 102 1.80 -5.63 -15.72
N ILE A 103 1.05 -6.19 -16.67
CA ILE A 103 -0.09 -7.07 -16.34
C ILE A 103 0.31 -8.53 -16.13
N GLY A 104 1.42 -9.02 -16.67
CA GLY A 104 1.81 -10.43 -16.57
C GLY A 104 3.04 -10.71 -15.70
N ILE A 105 2.99 -11.76 -14.89
CA ILE A 105 4.13 -12.27 -14.12
C ILE A 105 4.62 -13.55 -14.80
N GLN A 106 5.84 -13.53 -15.34
CA GLN A 106 6.45 -14.72 -15.94
C GLN A 106 6.66 -15.82 -14.89
N ILE A 107 6.25 -17.04 -15.22
CA ILE A 107 6.55 -18.22 -14.41
C ILE A 107 7.81 -18.88 -14.98
N VAL A 108 8.93 -18.70 -14.30
CA VAL A 108 10.19 -19.33 -14.69
C VAL A 108 10.16 -20.83 -14.38
N GLY A 109 10.56 -21.66 -15.35
CA GLY A 109 10.74 -23.10 -15.15
C GLY A 109 9.49 -23.94 -15.40
N LEU A 110 8.46 -23.38 -16.02
CA LEU A 110 7.23 -24.10 -16.40
C LEU A 110 7.48 -25.10 -17.54
N GLU A 111 8.44 -24.82 -18.43
CA GLU A 111 8.82 -25.69 -19.53
C GLU A 111 9.31 -27.08 -19.06
N THR A 112 9.84 -27.14 -17.84
CA THR A 112 10.29 -28.41 -17.24
C THR A 112 9.14 -29.28 -16.72
N THR A 113 7.92 -28.75 -16.64
CA THR A 113 6.75 -29.45 -16.06
C THR A 113 5.81 -30.03 -17.11
N ILE A 114 6.12 -29.86 -18.41
CA ILE A 114 5.23 -30.22 -19.53
C ILE A 114 4.93 -31.72 -19.56
N ASN A 115 5.94 -32.56 -19.32
CA ASN A 115 5.78 -34.01 -19.33
C ASN A 115 4.86 -34.48 -18.20
N ASP A 116 5.04 -33.92 -17.00
CA ASP A 116 4.19 -34.24 -15.84
C ASP A 116 2.75 -33.80 -16.08
N PHE A 117 2.57 -32.60 -16.63
CA PHE A 117 1.26 -32.06 -17.01
C PHE A 117 0.55 -32.93 -18.06
N SER A 118 1.25 -33.25 -19.15
CA SER A 118 0.70 -34.05 -20.25
C SER A 118 0.31 -35.45 -19.78
N CYS A 119 1.10 -36.08 -18.91
CA CYS A 119 0.75 -37.38 -18.33
C CYS A 119 -0.42 -37.32 -17.33
N ASN A 120 -0.59 -36.21 -16.60
CA ASN A 120 -1.72 -36.04 -15.67
C ASN A 120 -3.05 -35.90 -16.42
N ILE A 121 -3.03 -35.28 -17.60
CA ILE A 121 -4.24 -35.06 -18.42
C ILE A 121 -4.48 -36.23 -19.38
N TYR A 122 -3.42 -36.75 -20.00
CA TYR A 122 -3.44 -37.87 -20.94
C TYR A 122 -2.37 -38.91 -20.59
N PRO A 123 -2.67 -39.90 -19.73
CA PRO A 123 -1.72 -40.93 -19.32
C PRO A 123 -1.12 -41.72 -20.50
N SER A 124 -1.83 -41.76 -21.63
CA SER A 124 -1.51 -42.54 -22.83
C SER A 124 -0.79 -41.76 -23.93
N ARG A 125 -0.53 -40.45 -23.75
CA ARG A 125 0.02 -39.58 -24.80
C ARG A 125 1.15 -38.71 -24.26
N SER A 126 2.38 -39.08 -24.56
CA SER A 126 3.53 -38.19 -24.40
C SER A 126 3.47 -37.15 -25.52
N VAL A 127 3.24 -35.90 -25.18
CA VAL A 127 3.41 -34.78 -26.11
C VAL A 127 4.86 -34.35 -25.97
N GLU A 128 5.73 -34.69 -26.93
CA GLU A 128 7.04 -34.05 -27.02
C GLU A 128 6.81 -32.63 -27.57
N PRO A 129 7.01 -31.57 -26.77
CA PRO A 129 6.78 -30.21 -27.22
C PRO A 129 7.84 -29.82 -28.24
N THR A 130 7.43 -29.20 -29.35
CA THR A 130 8.38 -28.63 -30.31
C THR A 130 9.12 -27.43 -29.70
N PRO A 131 10.29 -27.03 -30.23
CA PRO A 131 11.01 -25.85 -29.75
C PRO A 131 10.14 -24.58 -29.72
N GLU A 132 9.23 -24.41 -30.68
CA GLU A 132 8.31 -23.27 -30.73
C GLU A 132 7.31 -23.28 -29.57
N ILE A 133 6.80 -24.46 -29.20
CA ILE A 133 5.89 -24.64 -28.06
C ILE A 133 6.63 -24.39 -26.74
N LEU A 134 7.90 -24.82 -26.64
CA LEU A 134 8.72 -24.56 -25.46
C LEU A 134 8.95 -23.06 -25.24
N ASP A 135 9.18 -22.30 -26.31
CA ASP A 135 9.30 -20.85 -26.22
C ASP A 135 7.96 -20.19 -25.85
N GLU A 136 6.83 -20.65 -26.41
CA GLU A 136 5.50 -20.19 -26.01
C GLU A 136 5.25 -20.41 -24.50
N ILE A 137 5.62 -21.58 -23.99
CA ILE A 137 5.47 -21.94 -22.57
C ILE A 137 6.40 -21.12 -21.67
N ARG A 138 7.63 -20.82 -22.10
CA ARG A 138 8.54 -19.93 -21.37
C ARG A 138 8.00 -18.50 -21.25
N THR A 139 7.15 -18.09 -22.20
CA THR A 139 6.49 -16.78 -22.18
C THR A 139 5.13 -16.78 -21.47
N ILE A 140 4.74 -17.89 -20.82
CA ILE A 140 3.50 -17.92 -20.03
C ILE A 140 3.63 -16.98 -18.82
N GLU A 141 2.72 -16.02 -18.80
CA GLU A 141 2.58 -15.05 -17.71
C GLU A 141 1.26 -15.25 -16.96
N LEU A 142 1.33 -15.23 -15.62
CA LEU A 142 0.14 -15.13 -14.78
C LEU A 142 -0.36 -13.68 -14.77
N PRO A 143 -1.67 -13.43 -14.96
CA PRO A 143 -2.23 -12.13 -14.70
C PRO A 143 -1.91 -11.69 -13.28
N VAL A 144 -1.36 -10.49 -13.11
CA VAL A 144 -1.05 -9.94 -11.79
C VAL A 144 -2.29 -9.93 -10.89
N GLN A 145 -3.48 -9.75 -11.48
CA GLN A 145 -4.76 -9.80 -10.75
C GLN A 145 -5.08 -11.17 -10.15
N SER A 146 -4.60 -12.27 -10.73
CA SER A 146 -4.86 -13.63 -10.22
C SER A 146 -3.90 -14.03 -9.10
N VAL A 147 -2.77 -13.33 -8.98
CA VAL A 147 -1.69 -13.62 -8.03
C VAL A 147 -1.67 -12.62 -6.86
N TYR A 148 -2.21 -11.43 -7.07
CA TYR A 148 -2.37 -10.43 -6.03
C TYR A 148 -3.50 -10.83 -5.10
N ILE A 149 -3.18 -11.07 -3.83
CA ILE A 149 -4.16 -11.42 -2.81
C ILE A 149 -3.98 -10.46 -1.66
N HIS A 150 -5.08 -9.76 -1.36
CA HIS A 150 -5.30 -8.76 -0.31
C HIS A 150 -4.13 -8.65 0.65
N LEU A 151 -3.11 -7.91 0.22
CA LEU A 151 -2.07 -7.52 1.15
C LEU A 151 -2.81 -6.74 2.25
N GLN A 152 -2.52 -6.98 3.51
CA GLN A 152 -2.98 -6.12 4.58
C GLN A 152 -1.83 -5.17 4.91
N ALA A 153 -2.18 -3.91 5.18
CA ALA A 153 -1.20 -2.87 5.41
C ALA A 153 -1.27 -2.43 6.87
N ASP A 154 -0.19 -2.67 7.61
CA ASP A 154 -0.05 -2.14 8.97
C ASP A 154 0.54 -0.72 8.91
N GLN A 155 -0.20 0.24 9.45
CA GLN A 155 0.18 1.65 9.42
C GLN A 155 1.14 1.95 10.58
N ALA A 156 2.43 2.04 10.30
CA ALA A 156 3.41 2.42 11.32
C ALA A 156 3.30 3.91 11.64
N THR A 157 3.16 4.29 12.91
CA THR A 157 3.10 5.71 13.30
C THR A 157 4.47 6.40 13.18
N ALA A 158 4.47 7.71 12.96
CA ALA A 158 5.71 8.51 12.91
C ALA A 158 6.54 8.40 14.20
N PHE A 159 5.86 8.25 15.34
CA PHE A 159 6.49 8.03 16.63
C PHE A 159 7.18 6.66 16.69
N GLU A 160 6.51 5.57 16.31
CA GLU A 160 7.08 4.22 16.29
C GLU A 160 8.31 4.15 15.37
N ARG A 161 8.27 4.84 14.23
CA ARG A 161 9.45 4.96 13.34
C ARG A 161 10.62 5.65 14.02
N LYS A 162 10.37 6.78 14.71
CA LYS A 162 11.40 7.52 15.43
C LYS A 162 11.97 6.69 16.60
N GLN A 163 11.15 5.88 17.26
CA GLN A 163 11.61 4.97 18.32
C GLN A 163 12.39 3.78 17.76
N ALA A 164 11.92 3.14 16.69
CA ALA A 164 12.66 2.08 16.01
C ALA A 164 14.02 2.57 15.51
N ARG A 165 14.08 3.79 14.97
CA ARG A 165 15.34 4.44 14.59
C ARG A 165 16.23 4.73 15.79
N LYS A 166 15.66 5.24 16.89
CA LYS A 166 16.41 5.50 18.13
C LYS A 166 16.95 4.23 18.76
N LEU A 167 16.25 3.10 18.65
CA LEU A 167 16.72 1.80 19.11
C LEU A 167 17.91 1.33 18.27
N ILE A 168 17.80 1.43 16.94
CA ILE A 168 18.91 1.10 16.02
C ILE A 168 20.14 1.99 16.28
N LEU A 169 19.94 3.29 16.51
CA LEU A 169 21.04 4.23 16.80
C LEU A 169 21.56 4.11 18.23
N LYS A 170 20.75 3.69 19.21
CA LYS A 170 21.20 3.43 20.57
C LYS A 170 22.03 2.16 20.67
N ASP A 171 21.71 1.15 19.86
CA ASP A 171 22.57 -0.02 19.69
C ASP A 171 23.94 0.37 19.09
N GLU A 172 24.07 1.53 18.43
CA GLU A 172 25.35 2.10 17.96
C GLU A 172 26.08 2.95 19.04
N GLU A 173 25.37 3.53 20.00
CA GLU A 173 25.94 4.43 21.04
C GLU A 173 26.27 3.72 22.36
N ASP A 174 25.63 2.58 22.67
CA ASP A 174 25.91 1.77 23.87
C ASP A 174 27.08 0.77 23.67
N ASP A 175 27.87 0.90 22.60
CA ASP A 175 29.00 0.03 22.24
C ASP A 175 30.32 0.39 22.99
N ASP A 176 30.18 0.87 24.23
CA ASP A 176 31.28 1.02 25.19
C ASP A 176 31.35 -0.24 26.07
N ARG A 177 31.82 -1.34 25.48
CA ARG A 177 32.64 -2.38 26.16
C ARG A 177 33.05 -3.52 25.21
N ASP A 178 34.34 -3.53 24.89
CA ASP A 178 35.22 -4.70 24.66
C ASP A 178 34.53 -6.08 24.62
N LYS A 179 34.15 -6.55 23.42
CA LYS A 179 34.61 -7.84 22.83
C LYS A 179 33.78 -8.25 21.61
N VAL A 180 34.53 -8.59 20.55
CA VAL A 180 34.14 -9.26 19.30
C VAL A 180 33.46 -8.33 18.28
N GLY A 181 34.25 -7.94 17.28
CA GLY A 181 33.81 -7.08 16.18
C GLY A 181 32.57 -7.64 15.49
N TYR A 182 31.50 -6.85 15.53
CA TYR A 182 30.34 -7.08 14.68
C TYR A 182 30.63 -6.47 13.32
N ASP A 183 30.92 -7.37 12.40
CA ASP A 183 31.36 -7.10 11.04
C ASP A 183 30.30 -6.32 10.25
N ARG A 184 30.71 -5.24 9.59
CA ARG A 184 29.88 -4.50 8.63
C ARG A 184 29.43 -5.43 7.48
N GLU A 185 30.24 -6.45 7.18
CA GLU A 185 29.87 -7.55 6.27
C GLU A 185 28.75 -8.43 6.83
N LEU A 186 28.59 -8.57 8.15
CA LEU A 186 27.51 -9.36 8.76
C LEU A 186 26.16 -8.64 8.62
N TRP A 187 26.11 -7.31 8.76
CA TRP A 187 24.88 -6.54 8.57
C TRP A 187 24.51 -6.36 7.10
N MET A 188 25.51 -6.16 6.21
CA MET A 188 25.30 -6.28 4.77
C MET A 188 24.89 -7.72 4.40
N GLY A 189 25.44 -8.71 5.09
CA GLY A 189 25.09 -10.12 4.99
C GLY A 189 23.66 -10.40 5.42
N LEU A 190 23.18 -9.81 6.52
CA LEU A 190 21.79 -9.90 7.00
C LEU A 190 20.83 -9.14 6.07
N ALA A 191 21.25 -8.00 5.50
CA ALA A 191 20.52 -7.30 4.45
C ALA A 191 20.48 -8.08 3.11
N ALA A 192 21.48 -8.93 2.88
CA ALA A 192 21.59 -9.85 1.75
C ALA A 192 20.97 -11.23 2.02
N THR A 193 20.67 -11.58 3.28
CA THR A 193 20.07 -12.87 3.60
C THR A 193 18.60 -12.91 3.16
N PRO A 194 18.15 -13.96 2.44
CA PRO A 194 16.78 -14.05 1.92
C PRO A 194 15.70 -14.23 2.99
N PHE A 195 16.08 -14.49 4.24
CA PHE A 195 15.16 -14.72 5.35
C PHE A 195 15.59 -13.93 6.57
N MET A 196 15.04 -12.72 6.74
CA MET A 196 14.85 -12.20 8.10
C MET A 196 13.85 -13.09 8.81
N ASP A 197 14.15 -13.43 10.07
CA ASP A 197 13.28 -14.27 10.89
C ASP A 197 11.86 -13.69 10.86
N SER A 198 10.92 -14.56 10.49
CA SER A 198 9.53 -14.24 10.19
C SER A 198 8.86 -13.43 11.31
N GLY A 199 7.75 -12.75 11.02
CA GLY A 199 7.03 -11.78 11.87
C GLY A 199 6.70 -12.16 13.34
N ILE A 200 7.07 -13.35 13.80
CA ILE A 200 7.01 -13.80 15.20
C ILE A 200 7.88 -12.95 16.14
N ASP A 201 9.04 -12.44 15.69
CA ASP A 201 9.84 -11.52 16.53
C ASP A 201 9.33 -10.07 16.49
N ARG A 202 8.47 -9.71 15.51
CA ARG A 202 7.70 -8.44 15.58
C ARG A 202 6.61 -8.55 16.66
N GLU A 203 5.95 -9.70 16.78
CA GLU A 203 4.96 -9.95 17.85
C GLU A 203 5.56 -9.87 19.26
N ARG A 204 6.83 -10.23 19.45
CA ARG A 204 7.47 -10.15 20.79
C ARG A 204 7.67 -8.73 21.30
N VAL A 205 7.78 -7.74 20.41
CA VAL A 205 7.80 -6.31 20.77
C VAL A 205 6.38 -5.75 20.89
N HIS A 206 5.41 -6.32 20.18
CA HIS A 206 4.01 -5.90 20.17
C HIS A 206 3.14 -6.64 21.20
N LYS A 207 3.45 -6.51 22.49
CA LYS A 207 2.46 -6.83 23.53
C LYS A 207 1.36 -5.77 23.57
N LYS A 208 0.16 -6.17 23.11
CA LYS A 208 -1.15 -5.51 23.24
C LYS A 208 -1.27 -4.13 22.57
N LYS A 209 -1.63 -4.12 21.29
CA LYS A 209 -2.60 -3.16 20.72
C LYS A 209 -3.23 -3.77 19.47
N GLU A 210 -4.53 -3.57 19.32
CA GLU A 210 -5.30 -4.01 18.14
C GLU A 210 -4.59 -3.51 16.88
N SER A 211 -4.23 -4.40 15.96
CA SER A 211 -3.69 -3.98 14.68
C SER A 211 -4.79 -3.22 13.93
N ASN A 212 -4.52 -1.96 13.59
CA ASN A 212 -5.36 -1.23 12.64
C ASN A 212 -5.06 -1.80 11.25
N LYS A 213 -5.55 -3.02 10.96
CA LYS A 213 -5.55 -3.60 9.62
C LYS A 213 -6.32 -2.63 8.72
N SER A 214 -5.57 -1.77 8.02
CA SER A 214 -6.14 -0.86 7.03
C SER A 214 -6.16 -1.56 5.69
N SER A 215 -7.28 -1.45 4.96
CA SER A 215 -7.33 -1.92 3.58
C SER A 215 -6.42 -1.03 2.73
N PHE A 216 -5.82 -1.60 1.68
CA PHE A 216 -5.10 -0.81 0.67
C PHE A 216 -5.98 0.26 0.02
N ARG A 217 -7.31 0.05 0.02
CA ARG A 217 -8.28 1.09 -0.35
C ARG A 217 -8.16 2.32 0.54
N ASP A 218 -8.24 2.14 1.86
CA ASP A 218 -8.18 3.25 2.80
C ASP A 218 -6.82 3.95 2.72
N MET A 219 -5.76 3.19 2.47
CA MET A 219 -4.44 3.76 2.18
C MET A 219 -4.51 4.69 0.95
N LEU A 220 -4.97 4.21 -0.20
CA LEU A 220 -4.97 4.96 -1.46
C LEU A 220 -5.96 6.11 -1.47
N SER A 221 -7.13 5.95 -0.85
CA SER A 221 -8.18 6.96 -0.83
C SER A 221 -7.84 8.14 0.07
N ASN A 222 -7.11 7.90 1.17
CA ASN A 222 -6.87 8.90 2.21
C ASN A 222 -5.44 9.46 2.23
N ASN A 223 -4.49 8.89 1.48
CA ASN A 223 -3.09 9.32 1.55
C ASN A 223 -2.52 9.70 0.20
N ARG A 224 -1.87 10.87 0.14
CA ARG A 224 -1.21 11.35 -1.08
C ARG A 224 0.21 10.81 -1.23
N TRP A 225 0.94 10.77 -0.11
CA TRP A 225 2.35 10.40 -0.05
C TRP A 225 2.51 9.11 0.73
N ILE A 226 2.74 8.02 0.01
CA ILE A 226 2.66 6.67 0.54
C ILE A 226 4.02 6.00 0.40
N VAL A 227 4.47 5.35 1.47
CA VAL A 227 5.62 4.44 1.44
C VAL A 227 5.14 3.04 1.81
N VAL A 228 5.31 2.10 0.90
CA VAL A 228 4.96 0.69 1.08
C VAL A 228 6.24 -0.12 1.36
N LEU A 229 6.32 -0.67 2.56
CA LEU A 229 7.40 -1.49 3.04
C LEU A 229 7.02 -2.96 2.99
N GLY A 230 8.01 -3.84 2.92
CA GLY A 230 7.76 -5.28 3.01
C GLY A 230 9.05 -6.09 2.90
N ASP A 231 9.00 -7.34 3.32
CA ASP A 231 10.13 -8.26 3.25
C ASP A 231 10.44 -8.66 1.78
N PRO A 232 11.65 -9.17 1.46
CA PRO A 232 11.95 -9.69 0.13
C PRO A 232 10.91 -10.73 -0.33
N GLY A 233 10.47 -10.65 -1.58
CA GLY A 233 9.45 -11.56 -2.13
C GLY A 233 8.01 -11.33 -1.63
N SER A 234 7.77 -10.35 -0.75
CA SER A 234 6.43 -10.06 -0.19
C SER A 234 5.40 -9.57 -1.21
N GLY A 235 5.77 -9.35 -2.47
CA GLY A 235 4.85 -8.90 -3.52
C GLY A 235 4.74 -7.38 -3.70
N LYS A 236 5.68 -6.56 -3.20
CA LYS A 236 5.69 -5.09 -3.41
C LYS A 236 5.57 -4.67 -4.88
N THR A 237 6.45 -5.21 -5.73
CA THR A 237 6.43 -4.95 -7.18
C THR A 237 5.13 -5.45 -7.81
N THR A 238 4.63 -6.62 -7.39
CA THR A 238 3.34 -7.15 -7.85
C THR A 238 2.18 -6.23 -7.48
N PHE A 239 2.17 -5.68 -6.26
CA PHE A 239 1.18 -4.73 -5.79
C PHE A 239 1.14 -3.45 -6.64
N VAL A 240 2.29 -2.83 -6.91
CA VAL A 240 2.30 -1.60 -7.72
C VAL A 240 1.93 -1.86 -9.19
N ARG A 241 2.30 -3.01 -9.73
CA ARG A 241 1.89 -3.45 -11.07
C ARG A 241 0.39 -3.69 -11.16
N TRP A 242 -0.19 -4.32 -10.13
CA TRP A 242 -1.63 -4.50 -9.99
C TRP A 242 -2.33 -3.14 -9.97
N LEU A 243 -1.84 -2.21 -9.15
CA LEU A 243 -2.40 -0.85 -9.05
C LEU A 243 -2.37 -0.12 -10.40
N VAL A 244 -1.24 -0.16 -11.10
CA VAL A 244 -1.09 0.43 -12.43
C VAL A 244 -2.10 -0.18 -13.41
N SER A 245 -2.33 -1.49 -13.36
CA SER A 245 -3.30 -2.17 -14.24
C SER A 245 -4.73 -1.64 -14.05
N ILE A 246 -5.13 -1.35 -12.81
CA ILE A 246 -6.44 -0.79 -12.49
C ILE A 246 -6.61 0.59 -13.12
N TYR A 247 -5.61 1.46 -12.99
CA TYR A 247 -5.66 2.80 -13.57
C TYR A 247 -5.63 2.78 -15.11
N ILE A 248 -4.85 1.89 -15.72
CA ILE A 248 -4.85 1.70 -17.18
C ILE A 248 -6.25 1.30 -17.66
N GLN A 249 -6.92 0.40 -16.94
CA GLN A 249 -8.26 -0.04 -17.29
C GLN A 249 -9.29 1.09 -17.17
N ALA A 250 -9.25 1.86 -16.08
CA ALA A 250 -10.13 3.00 -15.90
C ALA A 250 -9.96 4.05 -17.02
N ILE A 251 -8.72 4.36 -17.41
CA ILE A 251 -8.43 5.28 -18.52
C ILE A 251 -8.95 4.70 -19.84
N SER A 252 -8.70 3.42 -20.11
CA SER A 252 -9.14 2.76 -21.35
C SER A 252 -10.67 2.75 -21.51
N GLN A 253 -11.41 2.78 -20.40
CA GLN A 253 -12.86 2.84 -20.39
C GLN A 253 -13.42 4.27 -20.27
N ASN A 254 -12.56 5.29 -20.31
CA ASN A 254 -12.92 6.70 -20.08
C ASN A 254 -13.67 6.93 -18.76
N LYS A 255 -13.32 6.17 -17.71
CA LYS A 255 -13.94 6.31 -16.39
C LYS A 255 -13.29 7.48 -15.64
N PRO A 256 -14.08 8.42 -15.10
CA PRO A 256 -13.56 9.55 -14.35
C PRO A 256 -13.06 9.17 -12.94
N ALA A 257 -13.55 8.05 -12.42
CA ALA A 257 -13.13 7.48 -11.15
C ALA A 257 -12.98 5.96 -11.29
N VAL A 258 -12.05 5.42 -10.52
CA VAL A 258 -11.84 3.97 -10.40
C VAL A 258 -12.91 3.40 -9.46
N SER A 259 -13.61 2.33 -9.88
CA SER A 259 -14.67 1.67 -9.08
C SER A 259 -14.66 0.14 -9.25
N SER A 260 -15.44 -0.55 -8.42
CA SER A 260 -15.44 -2.02 -8.14
C SER A 260 -15.58 -3.01 -9.28
N ASP A 261 -16.05 -2.59 -10.46
CA ASP A 261 -16.50 -3.53 -11.50
C ASP A 261 -15.46 -3.76 -12.61
N ASP A 262 -14.22 -3.35 -12.37
CA ASP A 262 -13.15 -3.38 -13.37
C ASP A 262 -12.21 -4.59 -13.28
N SER A 263 -12.57 -5.70 -12.62
CA SER A 263 -11.87 -6.98 -12.83
C SER A 263 -12.57 -7.79 -13.92
N PRO A 264 -11.91 -8.20 -15.03
CA PRO A 264 -12.57 -8.92 -16.13
C PRO A 264 -13.11 -10.33 -15.80
N GLN A 265 -12.87 -10.87 -14.60
CA GLN A 265 -13.36 -12.18 -14.18
C GLN A 265 -13.59 -12.12 -12.67
N ASP A 266 -14.85 -12.25 -12.25
CA ASP A 266 -15.36 -12.69 -10.93
C ASP A 266 -16.69 -12.01 -10.60
N ALA A 267 -17.73 -12.29 -11.41
CA ALA A 267 -19.11 -11.87 -11.14
C ALA A 267 -19.81 -12.73 -10.07
N GLU A 268 -19.15 -13.73 -9.48
CA GLU A 268 -19.76 -14.66 -8.50
C GLU A 268 -19.16 -14.61 -7.09
N HIS A 269 -18.07 -13.87 -6.85
CA HIS A 269 -17.49 -13.74 -5.52
C HIS A 269 -17.54 -12.28 -5.05
N ASN A 270 -18.61 -11.97 -4.31
CA ASN A 270 -18.80 -10.71 -3.58
C ASN A 270 -17.63 -10.45 -2.60
N ASN A 271 -16.62 -9.70 -3.04
CA ASN A 271 -15.83 -8.71 -2.28
C ASN A 271 -14.56 -8.32 -3.06
N VAL A 272 -14.73 -7.76 -4.26
CA VAL A 272 -13.58 -7.23 -5.03
C VAL A 272 -13.28 -5.82 -4.51
N ASP A 273 -12.14 -5.70 -3.82
CA ASP A 273 -11.63 -4.46 -3.22
C ASP A 273 -11.37 -3.39 -4.29
N SER A 274 -12.30 -2.44 -4.36
CA SER A 274 -12.23 -1.29 -5.28
C SER A 274 -11.24 -0.23 -4.78
N VAL A 275 -10.38 0.26 -5.68
CA VAL A 275 -9.62 1.49 -5.44
C VAL A 275 -10.56 2.66 -5.69
N ALA A 276 -11.02 3.35 -4.64
CA ALA A 276 -11.91 4.49 -4.77
C ALA A 276 -11.10 5.80 -4.92
N GLY A 277 -11.24 6.47 -6.07
CA GLY A 277 -10.65 7.79 -6.30
C GLY A 277 -10.65 8.21 -7.77
N PRO A 278 -10.24 9.46 -8.08
CA PRO A 278 -10.20 9.96 -9.44
C PRO A 278 -9.16 9.20 -10.26
N THR A 279 -9.46 9.04 -11.55
CA THR A 279 -8.56 8.40 -12.50
C THR A 279 -7.30 9.25 -12.69
N ARG A 280 -6.13 8.61 -12.59
CA ARG A 280 -4.81 9.22 -12.74
C ARG A 280 -3.98 8.43 -13.75
N MET A 281 -3.19 9.13 -14.56
CA MET A 281 -2.21 8.56 -15.46
C MET A 281 -1.11 7.85 -14.65
N PRO A 282 -0.98 6.52 -14.75
CA PRO A 282 0.03 5.79 -14.01
C PRO A 282 1.42 5.96 -14.64
N ILE A 283 2.40 6.28 -13.80
CA ILE A 283 3.82 6.41 -14.16
C ILE A 283 4.62 5.54 -13.18
N LEU A 284 4.98 4.34 -13.61
CA LEU A 284 5.74 3.38 -12.80
C LEU A 284 7.22 3.42 -13.18
N ILE A 285 8.05 3.75 -12.21
CA ILE A 285 9.50 3.92 -12.39
C ILE A 285 10.22 2.93 -11.49
N ARG A 286 11.09 2.11 -12.08
CA ARG A 286 12.03 1.31 -11.31
C ARG A 286 13.19 2.20 -10.85
N VAL A 287 13.38 2.29 -9.54
CA VAL A 287 14.42 3.17 -8.96
C VAL A 287 15.82 2.74 -9.38
N GLY A 288 16.09 1.43 -9.49
CA GLY A 288 17.37 0.92 -10.00
C GLY A 288 17.73 1.46 -11.39
N GLU A 289 16.78 1.48 -12.34
CA GLU A 289 17.02 1.99 -13.70
C GLU A 289 17.18 3.51 -13.74
N PHE A 290 16.49 4.23 -12.85
CA PHE A 290 16.73 5.66 -12.65
C PHE A 290 18.14 5.94 -12.13
N VAL A 291 18.65 5.12 -11.20
CA VAL A 291 20.03 5.23 -10.68
C VAL A 291 21.05 5.03 -11.80
N GLU A 292 20.84 4.03 -12.67
CA GLU A 292 21.68 3.81 -13.85
C GLU A 292 21.67 5.02 -14.79
N ALA A 293 20.50 5.62 -15.02
CA ALA A 293 20.37 6.83 -15.83
C ALA A 293 21.09 8.04 -15.19
N CYS A 294 20.96 8.25 -13.88
CA CYS A 294 21.65 9.28 -13.12
C CYS A 294 23.18 9.10 -13.07
N SER A 295 23.66 7.88 -13.27
CA SER A 295 25.10 7.56 -13.38
C SER A 295 25.65 8.00 -14.73
N LYS A 296 24.85 7.90 -15.79
CA LYS A 296 25.19 8.39 -17.14
C LYS A 296 25.05 9.91 -17.26
N ASN A 297 24.07 10.51 -16.57
CA ASN A 297 23.85 11.94 -16.54
C ASN A 297 23.67 12.44 -15.08
N PRO A 298 24.72 13.01 -14.46
CA PRO A 298 24.67 13.51 -13.09
C PRO A 298 23.68 14.66 -12.84
N LEU A 299 23.25 15.37 -13.88
CA LEU A 299 22.29 16.48 -13.77
C LEU A 299 20.83 16.03 -14.00
N LEU A 300 20.61 14.74 -14.28
CA LEU A 300 19.27 14.21 -14.55
C LEU A 300 18.39 14.31 -13.30
N THR A 301 17.27 15.01 -13.42
CA THR A 301 16.22 15.06 -12.39
C THR A 301 15.22 13.91 -12.59
N LEU A 302 14.44 13.59 -11.55
CA LEU A 302 13.38 12.58 -11.68
C LEU A 302 12.31 13.01 -12.70
N LYS A 303 11.98 14.29 -12.76
CA LYS A 303 11.05 14.84 -13.74
C LYS A 303 11.54 14.66 -15.17
N ASP A 304 12.81 14.96 -15.43
CA ASP A 304 13.41 14.82 -16.78
C ASP A 304 13.57 13.35 -17.20
N TYR A 305 13.62 12.44 -16.24
CA TYR A 305 13.61 11.00 -16.52
C TYR A 305 12.21 10.49 -16.88
N ILE A 306 11.13 11.09 -16.36
CA ILE A 306 9.76 10.75 -16.76
C ILE A 306 9.57 11.00 -18.27
N GLY A 307 8.93 10.04 -18.95
CA GLY A 307 8.88 9.96 -20.41
C GLY A 307 10.04 9.20 -21.05
N ASN A 308 11.20 9.12 -20.38
CA ASN A 308 12.38 8.33 -20.81
C ASN A 308 12.62 7.07 -19.97
N HIS A 309 11.83 6.89 -18.91
CA HIS A 309 11.88 5.71 -18.06
C HIS A 309 11.64 4.41 -18.83
N THR A 310 12.29 3.37 -18.33
CA THR A 310 12.25 2.02 -18.86
C THR A 310 11.66 1.08 -17.81
N TRP A 311 11.28 -0.12 -18.26
CA TRP A 311 10.90 -1.22 -17.41
C TRP A 311 11.60 -2.49 -17.86
N LEU A 312 12.49 -3.02 -17.01
CA LEU A 312 13.37 -4.15 -17.31
C LEU A 312 14.20 -3.88 -18.59
N GLY A 313 14.70 -2.65 -18.71
CA GLY A 313 15.50 -2.19 -19.85
C GLY A 313 14.71 -1.91 -21.14
N ASN A 314 13.39 -2.11 -21.14
CA ASN A 314 12.54 -1.81 -22.29
C ASN A 314 11.89 -0.44 -22.16
N TYR A 315 11.82 0.31 -23.26
CA TYR A 315 11.10 1.58 -23.30
C TYR A 315 9.59 1.39 -23.11
N MET A 316 8.95 2.38 -22.50
CA MET A 316 7.50 2.43 -22.33
C MET A 316 6.75 2.92 -23.60
N LEU A 317 7.38 2.79 -24.77
CA LEU A 317 6.77 3.00 -26.08
C LEU A 317 7.15 1.87 -27.04
N ASP A 318 6.18 1.50 -27.89
CA ASP A 318 6.40 0.60 -29.02
C ASP A 318 6.98 1.38 -30.21
N PHE A 319 8.20 1.08 -30.65
CA PHE A 319 8.75 1.73 -31.85
C PHE A 319 8.58 0.83 -33.09
N PRO A 320 8.04 1.36 -34.20
CA PRO A 320 8.03 0.64 -35.46
C PRO A 320 9.44 0.18 -35.86
N THR A 321 9.56 -1.04 -36.41
CA THR A 321 10.85 -1.68 -36.74
C THR A 321 11.74 -0.84 -37.68
N ARG A 322 11.15 0.06 -38.47
CA ARG A 322 11.85 0.94 -39.43
C ARG A 322 12.00 2.39 -38.95
N SER A 323 11.66 2.69 -37.70
CA SER A 323 11.81 4.05 -37.18
C SER A 323 13.26 4.48 -37.11
N THR A 324 13.54 5.67 -37.65
CA THR A 324 14.83 6.34 -37.53
C THR A 324 15.07 6.80 -36.09
N GLN A 325 16.32 7.05 -35.71
CA GLN A 325 16.63 7.57 -34.37
C GLN A 325 15.90 8.90 -34.09
N LYS A 326 15.83 9.78 -35.09
CA LYS A 326 15.16 11.08 -34.98
C LYS A 326 13.65 10.94 -34.71
N GLU A 327 12.99 9.95 -35.32
CA GLU A 327 11.58 9.66 -35.05
C GLU A 327 11.39 9.13 -33.64
N ARG A 328 12.25 8.22 -33.18
CA ARG A 328 12.22 7.71 -31.81
C ARG A 328 12.41 8.83 -30.78
N ASP A 329 13.41 9.69 -30.99
CA ASP A 329 13.67 10.83 -30.09
C ASP A 329 12.48 11.80 -30.05
N ASN A 330 11.82 12.02 -31.19
CA ASN A 330 10.63 12.85 -31.26
C ASN A 330 9.44 12.22 -30.52
N ASP A 331 9.20 10.92 -30.68
CA ASP A 331 8.15 10.18 -29.96
C ASP A 331 8.38 10.23 -28.44
N MET A 332 9.62 10.02 -27.99
CA MET A 332 9.99 10.11 -26.57
C MET A 332 9.77 11.52 -26.02
N LYS A 333 10.10 12.56 -26.79
CA LYS A 333 9.84 13.94 -26.42
C LYS A 333 8.35 14.25 -26.34
N GLN A 334 7.54 13.70 -27.24
CA GLN A 334 6.08 13.83 -27.20
C GLN A 334 5.49 13.15 -25.96
N LEU A 335 5.94 11.92 -25.65
CA LEU A 335 5.51 11.22 -24.45
C LEU A 335 5.90 12.00 -23.18
N GLN A 336 7.14 12.46 -23.11
CA GLN A 336 7.62 13.27 -21.98
C GLN A 336 6.75 14.52 -21.81
N THR A 337 6.47 15.24 -22.90
CA THR A 337 5.59 16.42 -22.88
C THR A 337 4.20 16.06 -22.36
N ALA A 338 3.60 14.97 -22.85
CA ALA A 338 2.30 14.51 -22.39
C ALA A 338 2.30 14.19 -20.89
N LEU A 339 3.22 13.35 -20.41
CA LEU A 339 3.29 12.97 -18.99
C LEU A 339 3.58 14.15 -18.08
N HIS A 340 4.42 15.11 -18.52
CA HIS A 340 4.67 16.34 -17.76
C HIS A 340 3.42 17.21 -17.63
N GLU A 341 2.58 17.28 -18.66
CA GLU A 341 1.29 17.98 -18.55
C GLU A 341 0.35 17.28 -17.56
N TYR A 342 0.28 15.95 -17.54
CA TYR A 342 -0.50 15.21 -16.54
C TYR A 342 -0.01 15.47 -15.12
N ILE A 343 1.31 15.51 -14.91
CA ILE A 343 1.90 15.87 -13.61
C ILE A 343 1.54 17.32 -13.27
N LYS A 344 1.70 18.26 -14.21
CA LYS A 344 1.42 19.67 -13.95
C LYS A 344 -0.04 19.92 -13.58
N GLU A 345 -0.97 19.24 -14.25
CA GLU A 345 -2.41 19.40 -14.02
C GLU A 345 -2.94 18.56 -12.84
N GLY A 346 -2.10 17.74 -12.19
CA GLY A 346 -2.51 16.98 -11.02
C GLY A 346 -3.21 15.66 -11.32
N TYR A 347 -3.03 15.09 -12.51
CA TYR A 347 -3.67 13.84 -12.95
C TYR A 347 -2.70 12.66 -13.00
N ALA A 348 -1.59 12.67 -12.27
CA ALA A 348 -0.60 11.60 -12.29
C ALA A 348 -0.59 10.75 -11.01
N LEU A 349 -0.48 9.44 -11.19
CA LEU A 349 -0.11 8.50 -10.15
C LEU A 349 1.36 8.12 -10.39
N ILE A 350 2.26 8.66 -9.55
CA ILE A 350 3.68 8.38 -9.64
C ILE A 350 4.01 7.23 -8.69
N VAL A 351 4.63 6.19 -9.23
CA VAL A 351 5.02 5.01 -8.46
C VAL A 351 6.52 4.76 -8.63
N LEU A 352 7.25 4.76 -7.52
CA LEU A 352 8.69 4.49 -7.48
C LEU A 352 8.91 3.11 -6.85
N ASP A 353 9.28 2.12 -7.66
CA ASP A 353 9.47 0.75 -7.20
C ASP A 353 10.94 0.46 -6.90
N GLY A 354 11.22 -0.04 -5.69
CA GLY A 354 12.53 -0.57 -5.31
C GLY A 354 13.53 0.48 -4.80
N LEU A 355 13.14 1.37 -3.89
CA LEU A 355 14.09 2.33 -3.30
C LEU A 355 15.25 1.66 -2.53
N ASP A 356 15.08 0.40 -2.11
CA ASP A 356 16.13 -0.41 -1.50
C ASP A 356 17.16 -0.98 -2.50
N GLU A 357 16.93 -0.90 -3.81
CA GLU A 357 17.84 -1.43 -4.84
C GLU A 357 19.14 -0.61 -5.00
N ILE A 358 19.38 0.37 -4.13
CA ILE A 358 20.53 1.28 -4.18
C ILE A 358 21.60 0.83 -3.18
N PRO A 359 22.72 0.23 -3.64
CA PRO A 359 23.74 -0.34 -2.75
C PRO A 359 24.64 0.73 -2.10
N GLU A 360 24.92 1.83 -2.79
CA GLU A 360 25.90 2.83 -2.35
C GLU A 360 25.25 4.00 -1.58
N SER A 361 25.83 4.33 -0.41
CA SER A 361 25.26 5.31 0.53
C SER A 361 25.21 6.75 -0.01
N GLU A 362 26.23 7.18 -0.77
CA GLU A 362 26.26 8.52 -1.37
C GLU A 362 25.26 8.65 -2.51
N THR A 363 25.29 7.71 -3.46
CA THR A 363 24.31 7.61 -4.54
C THR A 363 22.89 7.54 -3.99
N ARG A 364 22.65 6.77 -2.93
CA ARG A 364 21.35 6.70 -2.26
C ARG A 364 20.92 8.04 -1.67
N THR A 365 21.84 8.77 -1.04
CA THR A 365 21.55 10.10 -0.48
C THR A 365 21.11 11.07 -1.58
N ARG A 366 21.81 11.05 -2.73
CA ARG A 366 21.45 11.85 -3.89
C ARG A 366 20.09 11.46 -4.46
N ILE A 367 19.82 10.18 -4.66
CA ILE A 367 18.54 9.71 -5.22
C ILE A 367 17.37 10.05 -4.29
N VAL A 368 17.51 9.80 -2.98
CA VAL A 368 16.53 10.21 -1.97
C VAL A 368 16.24 11.71 -2.07
N ARG A 369 17.29 12.54 -2.17
CA ARG A 369 17.13 13.99 -2.34
C ARG A 369 16.36 14.35 -3.62
N LEU A 370 16.65 13.73 -4.76
CA LEU A 370 15.94 13.96 -6.02
C LEU A 370 14.46 13.56 -5.93
N VAL A 371 14.15 12.46 -5.23
CA VAL A 371 12.78 12.02 -4.96
C VAL A 371 12.06 13.03 -4.04
N GLU A 372 12.73 13.51 -3.00
CA GLU A 372 12.18 14.52 -2.08
C GLU A 372 11.93 15.86 -2.78
N GLU A 373 12.86 16.32 -3.63
CA GLU A 373 12.70 17.52 -4.45
C GLU A 373 11.50 17.38 -5.40
N PHE A 374 11.38 16.25 -6.10
CA PHE A 374 10.22 15.96 -6.95
C PHE A 374 8.91 15.96 -6.16
N ALA A 375 8.87 15.27 -5.01
CA ALA A 375 7.68 15.22 -4.17
C ALA A 375 7.26 16.62 -3.69
N ARG A 376 8.23 17.45 -3.31
CA ARG A 376 8.01 18.82 -2.85
C ARG A 376 7.40 19.70 -3.94
N GLU A 377 7.89 19.59 -5.17
CA GLU A 377 7.51 20.48 -6.28
C GLU A 377 6.29 20.01 -7.07
N HIS A 378 6.06 18.70 -7.13
CA HIS A 378 5.10 18.11 -8.08
C HIS A 378 4.04 17.24 -7.42
N VAL A 379 4.11 16.99 -6.12
CA VAL A 379 3.11 16.20 -5.40
C VAL A 379 2.61 17.01 -4.21
N GLN A 380 1.74 17.98 -4.50
CA GLN A 380 1.18 18.90 -3.51
C GLN A 380 -0.34 18.74 -3.41
N THR A 381 -0.92 19.21 -2.31
CA THR A 381 -2.37 19.39 -2.17
C THR A 381 -2.86 20.56 -3.06
N PRO A 382 -4.18 20.71 -3.31
CA PRO A 382 -4.72 21.88 -4.00
C PRO A 382 -4.33 23.22 -3.36
N GLU A 383 -4.13 23.24 -2.03
CA GLU A 383 -3.64 24.38 -1.25
C GLU A 383 -2.12 24.55 -1.29
N HIS A 384 -1.43 23.84 -2.20
CA HIS A 384 0.01 23.89 -2.42
C HIS A 384 0.83 23.45 -1.20
N VAL A 385 0.28 22.55 -0.38
CA VAL A 385 1.00 21.94 0.75
C VAL A 385 1.78 20.73 0.26
N SER A 386 3.04 20.63 0.66
CA SER A 386 3.92 19.50 0.38
C SER A 386 4.06 18.56 1.59
N VAL A 387 4.59 17.37 1.35
CA VAL A 387 4.87 16.37 2.40
C VAL A 387 5.87 16.85 3.46
N PHE A 388 6.57 17.96 3.24
CA PHE A 388 7.59 18.48 4.14
C PHE A 388 7.12 19.68 4.98
N ASP A 389 5.89 20.15 4.78
CA ASP A 389 5.40 21.35 5.48
C ASP A 389 4.83 21.02 6.87
N ASP A 390 5.26 21.78 7.87
CA ASP A 390 4.87 21.63 9.29
C ASP A 390 3.35 21.78 9.53
N LYS A 391 2.61 22.32 8.57
CA LYS A 391 1.14 22.46 8.63
C LYS A 391 0.43 21.10 8.61
N PHE A 392 1.10 20.02 8.22
CA PHE A 392 0.53 18.68 8.12
C PHE A 392 0.62 17.87 9.43
N VAL A 393 0.19 18.47 10.54
CA VAL A 393 0.05 17.76 11.83
C VAL A 393 -1.43 17.46 12.05
N GLY A 394 -1.88 16.27 11.63
CA GLY A 394 -3.21 15.77 12.00
C GLY A 394 -4.02 15.01 10.95
N GLY A 395 -3.53 14.82 9.71
CA GLY A 395 -4.17 13.92 8.72
C GLY A 395 -5.57 14.33 8.21
N GLU A 396 -6.13 15.44 8.69
CA GLU A 396 -7.48 15.92 8.31
C GLU A 396 -7.47 16.91 7.13
N LEU A 397 -6.30 17.24 6.57
CA LEU A 397 -6.16 18.38 5.64
C LEU A 397 -6.26 18.02 4.15
N ASP A 398 -6.13 16.75 3.76
CA ASP A 398 -6.19 16.35 2.35
C ASP A 398 -6.57 14.87 2.20
N ILE A 399 -7.65 14.61 1.45
CA ILE A 399 -8.13 13.27 1.12
C ILE A 399 -8.07 13.13 -0.41
N PRO A 400 -7.05 12.48 -0.99
CA PRO A 400 -6.85 12.49 -2.46
C PRO A 400 -7.95 11.85 -3.29
N SER A 401 -8.77 10.99 -2.68
CA SER A 401 -9.99 10.48 -3.33
C SER A 401 -11.07 11.56 -3.53
N GLN A 402 -11.03 12.63 -2.74
CA GLN A 402 -11.94 13.77 -2.77
C GLN A 402 -11.32 14.98 -3.49
N THR A 403 -10.09 15.33 -3.14
CA THR A 403 -9.42 16.55 -3.61
C THR A 403 -8.68 16.37 -4.94
N GLY A 404 -8.48 15.14 -5.41
CA GLY A 404 -7.73 14.87 -6.63
C GLY A 404 -6.24 15.17 -6.50
N GLY A 405 -5.62 15.68 -7.56
CA GLY A 405 -4.18 15.97 -7.60
C GLY A 405 -3.28 14.73 -7.69
N ASN A 406 -1.98 14.95 -7.87
CA ASN A 406 -1.01 13.87 -8.02
C ASN A 406 -0.87 13.03 -6.75
N GLN A 407 -0.61 11.74 -6.90
CA GLN A 407 -0.26 10.84 -5.81
C GLN A 407 1.13 10.24 -6.02
N LEU A 408 1.81 9.96 -4.92
CA LEU A 408 3.15 9.35 -4.91
C LEU A 408 3.16 8.10 -4.04
N ILE A 409 3.55 6.98 -4.63
CA ILE A 409 3.74 5.70 -3.95
C ILE A 409 5.18 5.27 -4.12
N ILE A 410 5.83 4.88 -3.03
CA ILE A 410 7.22 4.45 -3.04
C ILE A 410 7.30 3.08 -2.37
N THR A 411 7.91 2.10 -3.03
CA THR A 411 8.13 0.79 -2.42
C THR A 411 9.58 0.64 -1.94
N SER A 412 9.76 -0.10 -0.84
CA SER A 412 11.10 -0.44 -0.36
C SER A 412 11.12 -1.66 0.56
N ARG A 413 12.23 -2.39 0.64
CA ARG A 413 12.50 -3.30 1.76
C ARG A 413 12.58 -2.55 3.08
N ILE A 414 12.13 -3.18 4.16
CA ILE A 414 12.11 -2.57 5.50
C ILE A 414 13.53 -2.21 5.97
N ALA A 415 14.46 -3.15 5.92
CA ALA A 415 15.85 -2.94 6.33
C ALA A 415 16.53 -1.88 5.46
N GLY A 416 16.38 -2.00 4.14
CA GLY A 416 16.86 -1.03 3.16
C GLY A 416 16.37 0.37 3.52
N TYR A 417 15.06 0.59 3.57
CA TYR A 417 14.47 1.89 3.86
C TYR A 417 14.95 2.53 5.17
N LYS A 418 15.02 1.76 6.27
CA LYS A 418 15.41 2.27 7.59
C LYS A 418 16.81 2.88 7.65
N ALA A 419 17.75 2.42 6.82
CA ALA A 419 19.11 2.97 6.77
C ALA A 419 19.15 4.44 6.29
N LYS A 420 18.25 4.81 5.36
CA LYS A 420 18.11 6.19 4.86
C LYS A 420 16.64 6.43 4.48
N PRO A 421 15.78 6.74 5.46
CA PRO A 421 14.37 6.98 5.21
C PRO A 421 14.17 8.33 4.51
N LEU A 422 13.06 8.47 3.80
CA LEU A 422 12.61 9.77 3.31
C LEU A 422 12.23 10.65 4.50
N ASN A 423 12.56 11.93 4.40
CA ASN A 423 12.12 12.95 5.34
C ASN A 423 10.66 13.35 5.06
N GLY A 424 10.01 14.05 5.98
CA GLY A 424 8.63 14.51 5.82
C GLY A 424 7.55 13.54 6.32
N HIS A 425 6.30 13.93 6.11
CA HIS A 425 5.09 13.31 6.65
C HIS A 425 4.49 12.24 5.73
N PHE A 426 5.33 11.34 5.21
CA PHE A 426 4.85 10.18 4.46
C PHE A 426 4.03 9.24 5.34
N SER A 427 2.98 8.67 4.77
CA SER A 427 2.21 7.59 5.37
C SER A 427 2.86 6.25 5.02
N HIS A 428 3.33 5.54 6.06
CA HIS A 428 4.05 4.28 5.90
C HIS A 428 3.14 3.11 6.17
N TYR A 429 3.19 2.14 5.27
CA TYR A 429 2.42 0.92 5.29
C TYR A 429 3.34 -0.26 5.12
N THR A 430 3.10 -1.36 5.83
CA THR A 430 3.87 -2.60 5.67
C THR A 430 2.98 -3.69 5.12
N ILE A 431 3.40 -4.30 4.01
CA ILE A 431 2.78 -5.50 3.45
C ILE A 431 2.90 -6.64 4.45
N LEU A 432 1.76 -7.14 4.92
CA LEU A 432 1.68 -8.29 5.81
C LEU A 432 1.82 -9.62 5.02
N PRO A 433 2.33 -10.69 5.67
CA PRO A 433 2.33 -12.03 5.08
C PRO A 433 0.91 -12.51 4.75
N MET A 434 0.78 -13.38 3.75
CA MET A 434 -0.50 -14.00 3.39
C MET A 434 -1.02 -14.87 4.54
N GLU A 435 -2.29 -14.72 4.87
CA GLU A 435 -2.98 -15.60 5.80
C GLU A 435 -3.39 -16.91 5.11
N MET A 436 -3.87 -17.89 5.87
CA MET A 436 -4.21 -19.21 5.31
C MET A 436 -5.30 -19.15 4.24
N ASP A 437 -6.26 -18.25 4.39
CA ASP A 437 -7.33 -18.08 3.39
C ASP A 437 -6.78 -17.45 2.11
N ASP A 438 -5.82 -16.53 2.23
CA ASP A 438 -5.11 -15.95 1.09
C ASP A 438 -4.27 -17.00 0.35
N ILE A 439 -3.53 -17.83 1.09
CA ILE A 439 -2.75 -18.93 0.53
C ILE A 439 -3.63 -19.90 -0.27
N LYS A 440 -4.82 -20.25 0.25
CA LYS A 440 -5.75 -21.16 -0.44
C LYS A 440 -6.23 -20.57 -1.77
N LYS A 441 -6.61 -19.28 -1.78
CA LYS A 441 -6.99 -18.57 -3.00
C LYS A 441 -5.84 -18.50 -4.00
N PHE A 442 -4.62 -18.28 -3.52
CA PHE A 442 -3.42 -18.26 -4.36
C PHE A 442 -3.25 -19.58 -5.10
N ILE A 443 -3.37 -20.69 -4.37
CA ILE A 443 -3.23 -22.02 -4.93
C ILE A 443 -4.28 -22.24 -6.03
N ASP A 444 -5.54 -21.92 -5.77
CA ASP A 444 -6.61 -22.13 -6.75
C ASP A 444 -6.36 -21.33 -8.04
N HIS A 445 -6.16 -20.02 -7.91
CA HIS A 445 -5.96 -19.15 -9.08
C HIS A 445 -4.68 -19.50 -9.84
N TRP A 446 -3.59 -19.80 -9.13
CA TRP A 446 -2.34 -20.21 -9.76
C TRP A 446 -2.53 -21.47 -10.59
N PHE A 447 -3.10 -22.53 -10.01
CA PHE A 447 -3.27 -23.81 -10.70
C PHE A 447 -4.24 -23.68 -11.88
N GLN A 448 -5.38 -23.02 -11.70
CA GLN A 448 -6.36 -22.79 -12.77
C GLN A 448 -5.72 -22.02 -13.94
N THR A 449 -4.99 -20.94 -13.65
CA THR A 449 -4.37 -20.11 -14.69
C THR A 449 -3.29 -20.89 -15.45
N VAL A 450 -2.43 -21.61 -14.73
CA VAL A 450 -1.35 -22.40 -15.33
C VAL A 450 -1.91 -23.51 -16.22
N HIS A 451 -2.90 -24.26 -15.74
CA HIS A 451 -3.56 -25.30 -16.53
C HIS A 451 -4.13 -24.71 -17.81
N LYS A 452 -4.95 -23.66 -17.70
CA LYS A 452 -5.56 -23.00 -18.86
C LYS A 452 -4.53 -22.60 -19.90
N LYS A 453 -3.46 -21.92 -19.49
CA LYS A 453 -2.41 -21.46 -20.42
C LYS A 453 -1.63 -22.59 -21.06
N LEU A 454 -1.35 -23.67 -20.32
CA LEU A 454 -0.70 -24.85 -20.87
C LEU A 454 -1.60 -25.61 -21.85
N ILE A 455 -2.90 -25.71 -21.59
CA ILE A 455 -3.87 -26.31 -22.51
C ILE A 455 -3.91 -25.52 -23.82
N GLU A 456 -3.96 -24.18 -23.73
CA GLU A 456 -3.93 -23.28 -24.88
C GLU A 456 -2.64 -23.44 -25.68
N ALA A 457 -1.46 -23.36 -25.04
CA ALA A 457 -0.16 -23.49 -25.69
C ALA A 457 0.06 -24.87 -26.34
N LEU A 458 -0.36 -25.94 -25.66
CA LEU A 458 -0.26 -27.31 -26.17
C LEU A 458 -1.40 -27.68 -27.13
N ARG A 459 -2.37 -26.78 -27.34
CA ARG A 459 -3.54 -26.96 -28.20
C ARG A 459 -4.32 -28.23 -27.87
N LEU A 460 -4.44 -28.54 -26.58
CA LEU A 460 -5.15 -29.72 -26.10
C LEU A 460 -6.66 -29.46 -26.09
N ASN A 461 -7.45 -30.47 -26.44
CA ASN A 461 -8.91 -30.39 -26.39
C ASN A 461 -9.44 -31.18 -25.19
N ILE A 462 -9.69 -30.48 -24.10
CA ILE A 462 -10.10 -31.03 -22.80
C ILE A 462 -11.42 -30.35 -22.41
N SER A 463 -12.35 -31.10 -21.84
CA SER A 463 -13.59 -30.52 -21.32
C SER A 463 -13.32 -29.68 -20.06
N ASP A 464 -14.10 -28.63 -19.86
CA ASP A 464 -14.01 -27.77 -18.67
C ASP A 464 -14.15 -28.60 -17.37
N GLU A 465 -15.04 -29.58 -17.35
CA GLU A 465 -15.27 -30.50 -16.21
C GLU A 465 -14.03 -31.34 -15.86
N MET A 466 -13.30 -31.83 -16.87
CA MET A 466 -12.08 -32.59 -16.66
C MET A 466 -10.96 -31.69 -16.14
N MET A 467 -10.83 -30.47 -16.70
CA MET A 467 -9.85 -29.48 -16.25
C MET A 467 -10.09 -29.08 -14.79
N GLU A 468 -11.35 -28.82 -14.44
CA GLU A 468 -11.73 -28.51 -13.06
C GLU A 468 -11.40 -29.65 -12.11
N THR A 469 -11.71 -30.89 -12.48
CA THR A 469 -11.41 -32.08 -11.66
C THR A 469 -9.91 -32.25 -11.42
N VAL A 470 -9.08 -32.09 -12.45
CA VAL A 470 -7.61 -32.19 -12.34
C VAL A 470 -7.06 -31.07 -11.45
N CYS A 471 -7.51 -29.83 -11.66
CA CYS A 471 -7.11 -28.69 -10.85
C CYS A 471 -7.48 -28.90 -9.38
N GLN A 472 -8.75 -29.23 -9.09
CA GLN A 472 -9.23 -29.46 -7.73
C GLN A 472 -8.45 -30.58 -7.02
N THR A 473 -8.14 -31.67 -7.72
CA THR A 473 -7.38 -32.78 -7.14
C THR A 473 -5.98 -32.33 -6.72
N GLN A 474 -5.27 -31.58 -7.57
CA GLN A 474 -3.93 -31.10 -7.27
C GLN A 474 -3.92 -30.02 -6.19
N THR A 475 -4.84 -29.05 -6.26
CA THR A 475 -4.92 -27.98 -5.25
C THR A 475 -5.27 -28.53 -3.88
N GLN A 476 -6.18 -29.53 -3.80
CA GLN A 476 -6.59 -30.13 -2.54
C GLN A 476 -5.43 -30.86 -1.83
N LEU A 477 -4.54 -31.53 -2.58
CA LEU A 477 -3.34 -32.17 -2.02
C LEU A 477 -2.42 -31.16 -1.36
N LEU A 478 -2.12 -30.05 -2.06
CA LEU A 478 -1.26 -28.98 -1.54
C LEU A 478 -1.88 -28.27 -0.34
N LYS A 479 -3.17 -27.94 -0.41
CA LYS A 479 -3.92 -27.32 0.71
C LYS A 479 -3.91 -28.21 1.94
N THR A 480 -4.19 -29.50 1.78
CA THR A 480 -4.17 -30.47 2.89
C THR A 480 -2.76 -30.57 3.50
N ALA A 481 -1.72 -30.58 2.67
CA ALA A 481 -0.34 -30.61 3.15
C ALA A 481 0.03 -29.35 3.96
N LEU A 482 -0.46 -28.16 3.58
CA LEU A 482 -0.23 -26.91 4.31
C LEU A 482 -0.98 -26.83 5.64
N GLU A 483 -2.15 -27.47 5.73
CA GLU A 483 -2.96 -27.49 6.95
C GLU A 483 -2.44 -28.44 8.03
N LYS A 484 -1.66 -29.47 7.66
CA LYS A 484 -1.05 -30.42 8.62
C LYS A 484 -0.25 -29.67 9.71
N PRO A 485 -0.46 -29.95 11.02
CA PRO A 485 0.23 -29.27 12.12
C PRO A 485 1.76 -29.38 12.06
N ASN A 486 2.27 -30.52 11.60
CA ASN A 486 3.71 -30.80 11.52
C ASN A 486 4.40 -30.03 10.39
N ASN A 487 3.65 -29.43 9.46
CA ASN A 487 4.19 -28.69 8.31
C ASN A 487 4.25 -27.18 8.56
N LYS A 488 4.55 -26.77 9.81
CA LYS A 488 4.62 -25.35 10.19
C LYS A 488 5.64 -24.57 9.35
N GLY A 489 6.80 -25.16 9.05
CA GLY A 489 7.84 -24.52 8.23
C GLY A 489 7.37 -24.24 6.79
N LEU A 490 6.74 -25.23 6.16
CA LEU A 490 6.14 -25.07 4.83
C LEU A 490 5.05 -23.99 4.82
N ARG A 491 4.20 -23.96 5.85
CA ARG A 491 3.17 -22.93 6.01
C ARG A 491 3.75 -21.53 6.18
N GLN A 492 4.83 -21.40 6.95
CA GLN A 492 5.56 -20.13 7.08
C GLN A 492 6.15 -19.66 5.75
N MET A 493 6.74 -20.57 4.97
CA MET A 493 7.22 -20.23 3.62
C MET A 493 6.07 -19.81 2.70
N ALA A 494 4.95 -20.54 2.72
CA ALA A 494 3.76 -20.23 1.92
C ALA A 494 3.18 -18.84 2.19
N SER A 495 3.42 -18.25 3.38
CA SER A 495 2.97 -16.89 3.68
C SER A 495 3.64 -15.79 2.84
N ASN A 496 4.76 -16.10 2.17
CA ASN A 496 5.42 -15.22 1.21
C ASN A 496 5.01 -15.58 -0.23
N PRO A 497 4.41 -14.67 -1.00
CA PRO A 497 3.92 -14.97 -2.36
C PRO A 497 4.97 -15.53 -3.31
N CYS A 498 6.21 -15.04 -3.23
CA CYS A 498 7.30 -15.53 -4.07
C CYS A 498 7.64 -16.99 -3.77
N LEU A 499 7.73 -17.34 -2.48
CA LEU A 499 7.95 -18.73 -2.06
C LEU A 499 6.75 -19.60 -2.36
N MET A 500 5.54 -19.07 -2.23
CA MET A 500 4.32 -19.80 -2.57
C MET A 500 4.27 -20.17 -4.06
N ASN A 501 4.67 -19.25 -4.96
CA ASN A 501 4.81 -19.55 -6.38
C ASN A 501 5.78 -20.72 -6.63
N PHE A 502 6.90 -20.77 -5.91
CA PHE A 502 7.86 -21.87 -5.99
C PHE A 502 7.29 -23.19 -5.45
N ILE A 503 6.57 -23.14 -4.32
CA ILE A 503 5.86 -24.30 -3.74
C ILE A 503 4.83 -24.84 -4.74
N CYS A 504 4.03 -23.96 -5.38
CA CYS A 504 3.09 -24.36 -6.42
C CYS A 504 3.80 -25.05 -7.59
N LEU A 505 4.92 -24.49 -8.07
CA LEU A 505 5.70 -25.09 -9.16
C LEU A 505 6.22 -26.49 -8.80
N ILE A 506 6.72 -26.69 -7.56
CA ILE A 506 7.15 -28.01 -7.09
C ILE A 506 5.96 -28.96 -6.97
N ALA A 507 4.87 -28.52 -6.36
CA ALA A 507 3.66 -29.32 -6.20
C ALA A 507 3.07 -29.76 -7.55
N PHE A 508 3.16 -28.89 -8.55
CA PHE A 508 2.71 -29.16 -9.91
C PHE A 508 3.52 -30.28 -10.60
N ARG A 509 4.81 -30.41 -10.29
CA ARG A 509 5.67 -31.52 -10.77
C ARG A 509 5.41 -32.83 -10.04
N THR A 510 5.13 -32.73 -8.75
CA THR A 510 5.22 -33.87 -7.85
C THR A 510 3.90 -34.66 -7.86
N ARG A 511 3.88 -35.86 -8.47
CA ARG A 511 2.71 -36.77 -8.49
C ARG A 511 2.41 -37.35 -7.11
N GLY A 512 1.89 -36.53 -6.20
CA GLY A 512 1.44 -36.98 -4.87
C GLY A 512 2.54 -37.42 -3.90
N ALA A 513 3.82 -37.23 -4.22
CA ALA A 513 4.88 -37.38 -3.22
C ALA A 513 4.89 -36.19 -2.26
N GLU A 514 5.19 -36.46 -0.98
CA GLU A 514 5.21 -35.45 0.07
C GLU A 514 6.15 -34.30 -0.31
N LEU A 515 5.68 -33.07 -0.13
CA LEU A 515 6.49 -31.87 -0.28
C LEU A 515 7.73 -31.99 0.62
N PRO A 516 8.92 -31.54 0.18
CA PRO A 516 10.14 -31.70 0.96
C PRO A 516 9.96 -31.18 2.39
N ALA A 517 10.15 -32.05 3.38
CA ALA A 517 10.04 -31.70 4.80
C ALA A 517 11.18 -30.77 5.27
N GLU A 518 12.27 -30.70 4.50
CA GLU A 518 13.47 -29.93 4.81
C GLU A 518 13.71 -28.82 3.80
N ARG A 519 14.34 -27.73 4.29
CA ARG A 519 14.78 -26.61 3.46
C ARG A 519 15.72 -27.15 2.38
N ILE A 520 15.38 -26.90 1.12
CA ILE A 520 16.37 -26.92 0.05
C ILE A 520 17.35 -25.79 0.38
N CYS A 521 18.54 -26.15 0.87
CA CYS A 521 19.65 -25.21 0.94
C CYS A 521 20.05 -24.91 -0.50
N LEU A 522 19.71 -23.70 -0.97
CA LEU A 522 20.21 -23.15 -2.23
C LEU A 522 21.65 -22.66 -2.07
#